data_AF-A0A8H7WR78-F1
#
_entry.id   AF-A0A8H7WR78-F1
#
_cell.length_a   1.000
_cell.length_b   1.000
_cell.length_c   1.000
_cell.angle_alpha   90.00
_cell.angle_beta   90.00
_cell.angle_gamma   90.00
#
_symmetry.space_group_name_H-M   'P 1'
#
loop_
_entity.id
_entity.type
_entity.pdbx_description
1 polymer ?
#
loop_
_entity_poly.entity_id
_entity_poly.type
_entity_poly.pdbx_seq_one_letter_code
_entity_poly.pdbx_strand_id
1 'polypeptide(L)'
;MMSSKNFTYFQLHRFTLNVDMKLTLLSTGLVVSMTSAMPHYERQYPTTEPVEGDWIPGGPNDFRGPCPMMNTLANHGFIPRDGNNLTRNNVVHGLTTALNFDPVVANIMWEQAIFINPEPNATFFTLDQLNVHNILEHDASLSRSDALFGNNHVFNQSVFDTTKVFWTKETLDANQLAMGKVFRQVVSKSTNPEYKFTANVENFSLGELAAPILIFGDIAAGTCNRAMIISFFENERLPVDLGFVKQASPIILDQVLATSKLIADAAKLITPSDNSTETAHKRRAIKNAIRDLHIGSGMTL
;
A
#
# COMPACT_ATOMS: atom_id res chain seq x y z
N MET A 1 -0.45 42.89 55.24
CA MET A 1 -0.81 44.24 55.76
C MET A 1 -1.14 45.10 54.55
N MET A 2 -2.42 45.27 54.17
CA MET A 2 -3.32 46.36 54.63
C MET A 2 -2.67 47.74 54.42
N SER A 3 -3.26 48.75 53.75
CA SER A 3 -4.67 49.02 53.49
C SER A 3 -4.83 50.32 52.66
N SER A 4 -5.78 50.34 51.71
CA SER A 4 -6.76 51.43 51.42
C SER A 4 -6.27 52.82 50.93
N LYS A 5 -6.98 53.65 50.13
CA LYS A 5 -8.43 53.99 50.02
C LYS A 5 -8.76 54.68 48.67
N ASN A 6 -9.98 54.41 48.18
CA ASN A 6 -11.06 55.31 47.68
C ASN A 6 -10.78 56.37 46.60
N PHE A 7 -11.41 56.26 45.42
CA PHE A 7 -12.74 56.76 44.99
C PHE A 7 -12.84 58.29 44.80
N THR A 8 -13.14 58.70 43.57
CA THR A 8 -13.70 60.03 43.26
C THR A 8 -14.81 59.93 42.22
N TYR A 9 -15.90 60.60 42.55
CA TYR A 9 -17.18 60.78 41.88
C TYR A 9 -17.05 61.71 40.66
N PHE A 10 -17.85 61.50 39.62
CA PHE A 10 -18.44 62.62 38.87
C PHE A 10 -19.87 62.28 38.43
N GLN A 11 -20.79 63.13 38.88
CA GLN A 11 -22.21 63.17 38.54
C GLN A 11 -22.42 63.56 37.08
N LEU A 12 -23.52 63.11 36.46
CA LEU A 12 -24.30 63.92 35.53
C LEU A 12 -25.78 63.48 35.51
N HIS A 13 -26.59 64.35 36.13
CA HIS A 13 -27.95 64.79 35.77
C HIS A 13 -29.01 63.78 35.31
N ARG A 14 -30.03 63.65 36.18
CA ARG A 14 -31.38 63.20 35.86
C ARG A 14 -32.08 64.18 34.92
N PHE A 15 -32.71 63.65 33.88
CA PHE A 15 -33.95 64.20 33.32
C PHE A 15 -35.01 63.09 33.39
N THR A 16 -36.05 63.35 34.16
CA THR A 16 -37.27 62.55 34.27
C THR A 16 -38.20 62.88 33.10
N LEU A 17 -38.66 61.87 32.37
CA LEU A 17 -39.93 61.89 31.65
C LEU A 17 -40.77 60.72 32.12
N ASN A 18 -42.00 61.03 32.44
CA ASN A 18 -42.95 60.22 33.16
C ASN A 18 -43.97 59.63 32.17
N VAL A 19 -44.38 58.39 32.45
CA VAL A 19 -45.76 57.87 32.35
C VAL A 19 -46.21 57.19 31.04
N ASP A 20 -46.56 55.92 31.28
CA ASP A 20 -47.57 55.05 30.68
C ASP A 20 -47.42 54.48 29.28
N MET A 21 -46.95 53.23 29.25
CA MET A 21 -47.42 52.25 28.27
C MET A 21 -47.66 50.91 28.97
N LYS A 22 -48.93 50.53 29.12
CA LYS A 22 -49.35 49.19 29.57
C LYS A 22 -48.80 48.16 28.58
N LEU A 23 -47.83 47.36 29.01
CA LEU A 23 -47.23 46.30 28.22
C LEU A 23 -47.99 44.99 28.47
N THR A 24 -48.87 44.63 27.55
CA THR A 24 -49.47 43.30 27.47
C THR A 24 -48.36 42.32 27.05
N LEU A 25 -47.92 41.45 27.95
CA LEU A 25 -47.00 40.36 27.66
C LEU A 25 -47.68 39.32 26.76
N LEU A 26 -47.40 39.37 25.47
CA LEU A 26 -47.55 38.23 24.55
C LEU A 26 -46.15 37.68 24.31
N SER A 27 -45.78 36.66 25.09
CA SER A 27 -44.57 35.87 24.90
C SER A 27 -44.72 34.97 23.69
N THR A 28 -44.49 35.49 22.48
CA THR A 28 -44.19 34.66 21.31
C THR A 28 -42.73 34.25 21.38
N GLY A 29 -42.48 33.04 21.86
CA GLY A 29 -41.16 32.41 21.78
C GLY A 29 -40.77 32.26 20.32
N LEU A 30 -39.89 33.14 19.84
CA LEU A 30 -39.21 32.97 18.56
C LEU A 30 -38.12 31.91 18.77
N VAL A 31 -38.47 30.64 18.57
CA VAL A 31 -37.47 29.58 18.46
C VAL A 31 -36.76 29.80 17.13
N VAL A 32 -35.60 30.47 17.18
CA VAL A 32 -34.65 30.45 16.08
C VAL A 32 -34.05 29.04 16.08
N SER A 33 -34.64 28.14 15.30
CA SER A 33 -33.97 26.92 14.90
C SER A 33 -32.77 27.32 14.03
N MET A 34 -31.58 27.36 14.65
CA MET A 34 -30.35 27.32 13.88
C MET A 34 -30.27 25.93 13.25
N THR A 35 -30.85 25.76 12.07
CA THR A 35 -30.45 24.68 11.17
C THR A 35 -29.01 24.96 10.77
N SER A 36 -28.05 24.38 11.49
CA SER A 36 -26.72 24.20 10.92
C SER A 36 -26.87 23.21 9.77
N ALA A 37 -27.15 23.73 8.57
CA ALA A 37 -26.91 23.01 7.35
C ALA A 37 -25.40 22.72 7.33
N MET A 38 -25.01 21.51 7.75
CA MET A 38 -23.63 21.06 7.61
C MET A 38 -23.34 21.00 6.11
N PRO A 39 -22.42 21.84 5.57
CA PRO A 39 -22.07 21.78 4.15
C PRO A 39 -21.31 20.50 3.79
N HIS A 40 -21.09 19.60 4.76
CA HIS A 40 -20.17 18.46 4.67
C HIS A 40 -20.82 17.12 4.37
N TYR A 41 -22.13 17.05 4.13
CA TYR A 41 -22.72 15.85 3.53
C TYR A 41 -22.73 15.98 2.00
N GLU A 42 -21.57 16.35 1.44
CA GLU A 42 -21.33 16.15 0.02
C GLU A 42 -21.20 14.64 -0.19
N ARG A 43 -21.93 14.10 -1.17
CA ARG A 43 -21.90 12.67 -1.46
C ARG A 43 -20.47 12.30 -1.86
N GLN A 44 -19.78 11.56 -0.99
CA GLN A 44 -18.37 11.17 -1.20
C GLN A 44 -18.18 10.29 -2.44
N TYR A 45 -19.20 9.48 -2.77
CA TYR A 45 -19.20 8.59 -3.93
C TYR A 45 -20.11 9.14 -5.05
N PRO A 46 -19.75 9.00 -6.34
CA PRO A 46 -20.54 9.54 -7.46
C PRO A 46 -21.98 9.02 -7.50
N THR A 47 -22.20 7.78 -7.09
CA THR A 47 -23.51 7.10 -7.07
C THR A 47 -23.96 6.82 -5.64
N THR A 48 -25.27 6.64 -5.44
CA THR A 48 -25.83 6.27 -4.12
C THR A 48 -25.46 4.85 -3.71
N GLU A 49 -25.27 3.95 -4.69
CA GLU A 49 -24.86 2.56 -4.50
C GLU A 49 -23.83 2.21 -5.59
N PRO A 50 -22.53 2.41 -5.34
CA PRO A 50 -21.48 2.00 -6.26
C PRO A 50 -21.53 0.49 -6.53
N VAL A 51 -21.45 0.08 -7.80
CA VAL A 51 -21.40 -1.34 -8.15
C VAL A 51 -20.04 -1.91 -7.75
N GLU A 52 -20.03 -3.15 -7.26
CA GLU A 52 -18.78 -3.89 -7.04
C GLU A 52 -18.03 -4.05 -8.36
N GLY A 53 -16.72 -3.77 -8.36
CA GLY A 53 -15.88 -3.75 -9.54
C GLY A 53 -15.70 -2.35 -10.16
N ASP A 54 -16.60 -1.40 -9.92
CA ASP A 54 -16.39 -0.01 -10.35
C ASP A 54 -15.27 0.64 -9.53
N TRP A 55 -14.29 1.23 -10.22
CA TRP A 55 -13.22 1.97 -9.57
C TRP A 55 -13.70 3.36 -9.16
N ILE A 56 -13.58 3.67 -7.88
CA ILE A 56 -13.81 4.98 -7.29
C ILE A 56 -12.65 5.25 -6.33
N PRO A 57 -11.93 6.38 -6.45
CA PRO A 57 -10.83 6.68 -5.55
C PRO A 57 -11.35 6.86 -4.12
N GLY A 58 -10.51 6.54 -3.14
CA GLY A 58 -10.80 6.85 -1.73
C GLY A 58 -10.96 8.36 -1.52
N GLY A 59 -11.99 8.75 -0.80
CA GLY A 59 -12.23 10.12 -0.39
C GLY A 59 -11.46 10.50 0.89
N PRO A 60 -11.55 11.77 1.34
CA PRO A 60 -10.78 12.27 2.48
C PRO A 60 -11.04 11.56 3.82
N ASN A 61 -12.17 10.86 3.94
CA ASN A 61 -12.57 10.16 5.16
C ASN A 61 -12.45 8.63 5.04
N ASP A 62 -12.00 8.12 3.88
CA ASP A 62 -11.79 6.68 3.70
C ASP A 62 -10.39 6.29 4.17
N PHE A 63 -10.30 5.19 4.90
CA PHE A 63 -9.01 4.63 5.30
C PHE A 63 -8.33 3.96 4.10
N ARG A 64 -7.04 4.23 3.96
CA ARG A 64 -6.13 3.54 3.04
C ARG A 64 -4.85 3.21 3.78
N GLY A 65 -4.21 2.12 3.34
CA GLY A 65 -3.04 1.53 3.99
C GLY A 65 -1.79 1.55 3.11
N PRO A 66 -0.69 0.92 3.57
CA PRO A 66 0.53 0.75 2.77
C PRO A 66 0.38 -0.33 1.69
N CYS A 67 -0.63 -1.21 1.80
CA CYS A 67 -0.86 -2.30 0.87
C CYS A 67 -1.64 -1.81 -0.37
N PRO A 68 -1.00 -1.71 -1.56
CA PRO A 68 -1.68 -1.22 -2.75
C PRO A 68 -2.84 -2.13 -3.18
N MET A 69 -2.77 -3.43 -2.91
CA MET A 69 -3.84 -4.35 -3.29
C MET A 69 -5.08 -4.16 -2.44
N MET A 70 -4.93 -4.03 -1.11
CA MET A 70 -6.09 -3.78 -0.25
C MET A 70 -6.74 -2.43 -0.53
N ASN A 71 -5.93 -1.40 -0.83
CA ASN A 71 -6.43 -0.11 -1.31
C ASN A 71 -7.20 -0.25 -2.63
N THR A 72 -6.68 -1.04 -3.57
CA THR A 72 -7.33 -1.36 -4.84
C THR A 72 -8.66 -2.06 -4.64
N LEU A 73 -8.73 -3.08 -3.78
CA LEU A 73 -9.98 -3.79 -3.48
C LEU A 73 -11.03 -2.87 -2.86
N ALA A 74 -10.64 -1.93 -1.99
CA ALA A 74 -11.54 -0.92 -1.43
C ALA A 74 -11.99 0.07 -2.52
N ASN A 75 -11.06 0.56 -3.36
CA ASN A 75 -11.37 1.44 -4.49
C ASN A 75 -12.33 0.78 -5.51
N HIS A 76 -12.33 -0.54 -5.61
CA HIS A 76 -13.27 -1.30 -6.46
C HIS A 76 -14.51 -1.81 -5.71
N GLY A 77 -14.60 -1.63 -4.39
CA GLY A 77 -15.74 -2.08 -3.59
C GLY A 77 -15.84 -3.59 -3.36
N PHE A 78 -14.75 -4.34 -3.61
CA PHE A 78 -14.67 -5.77 -3.27
C PHE A 78 -14.50 -6.00 -1.76
N ILE A 79 -14.01 -4.99 -1.05
CA ILE A 79 -14.06 -4.85 0.40
C ILE A 79 -14.71 -3.49 0.71
N PRO A 80 -15.11 -3.18 1.97
CA PRO A 80 -15.68 -1.88 2.33
C PRO A 80 -14.87 -0.71 1.74
N ARG A 81 -15.56 0.16 0.97
CA ARG A 81 -14.91 1.25 0.21
C ARG A 81 -14.25 2.29 1.10
N ASP A 82 -14.79 2.44 2.30
CA ASP A 82 -14.26 3.30 3.35
C ASP A 82 -13.02 2.72 4.04
N GLY A 83 -12.59 1.50 3.68
CA GLY A 83 -11.44 0.83 4.28
C GLY A 83 -11.63 0.50 5.76
N ASN A 84 -12.86 0.58 6.27
CA ASN A 84 -13.20 0.33 7.65
C ASN A 84 -13.84 -1.07 7.81
N ASN A 85 -13.84 -1.60 9.05
CA ASN A 85 -14.49 -2.86 9.41
C ASN A 85 -14.19 -4.02 8.44
N LEU A 86 -12.90 -4.21 8.12
CA LEU A 86 -12.45 -5.33 7.32
C LEU A 86 -12.53 -6.59 8.18
N THR A 87 -13.49 -7.45 7.90
CA THR A 87 -13.74 -8.71 8.61
C THR A 87 -13.20 -9.87 7.78
N ARG A 88 -13.03 -11.03 8.39
CA ARG A 88 -12.69 -12.26 7.65
C ARG A 88 -13.55 -12.46 6.41
N ASN A 89 -14.87 -12.32 6.56
CA ASN A 89 -15.82 -12.59 5.48
C ASN A 89 -15.61 -11.66 4.29
N ASN A 90 -15.49 -10.35 4.53
CA ASN A 90 -15.35 -9.40 3.42
C ASN A 90 -13.94 -9.43 2.81
N VAL A 91 -12.89 -9.66 3.58
CA VAL A 91 -11.53 -9.83 3.04
C VAL A 91 -11.43 -11.10 2.20
N VAL A 92 -11.95 -12.22 2.69
CA VAL A 92 -11.97 -13.49 1.92
C VAL A 92 -12.81 -13.33 0.65
N HIS A 93 -13.98 -12.68 0.72
CA HIS A 93 -14.78 -12.35 -0.46
C HIS A 93 -13.99 -11.53 -1.47
N GLY A 94 -13.33 -10.44 -1.04
CA GLY A 94 -12.58 -9.59 -1.95
C GLY A 94 -11.41 -10.31 -2.64
N LEU A 95 -10.63 -11.09 -1.88
CA LEU A 95 -9.49 -11.85 -2.43
C LEU A 95 -9.92 -12.95 -3.40
N THR A 96 -11.00 -13.67 -3.09
CA THR A 96 -11.53 -14.77 -3.92
C THR A 96 -12.24 -14.23 -5.17
N THR A 97 -13.08 -13.21 -5.02
CA THR A 97 -13.90 -12.66 -6.12
C THR A 97 -13.06 -11.86 -7.12
N ALA A 98 -12.22 -10.94 -6.64
CA ALA A 98 -11.46 -10.04 -7.51
C ALA A 98 -10.22 -10.70 -8.11
N LEU A 99 -9.51 -11.53 -7.33
CA LEU A 99 -8.17 -12.02 -7.68
C LEU A 99 -8.11 -13.53 -7.91
N ASN A 100 -9.20 -14.25 -7.64
CA ASN A 100 -9.28 -15.71 -7.71
C ASN A 100 -8.28 -16.42 -6.79
N PHE A 101 -8.00 -15.89 -5.59
CA PHE A 101 -7.33 -16.71 -4.57
C PHE A 101 -8.22 -17.87 -4.14
N ASP A 102 -7.62 -19.03 -3.88
CA ASP A 102 -8.32 -20.12 -3.22
C ASP A 102 -8.78 -19.68 -1.81
N PRO A 103 -10.01 -20.03 -1.36
CA PRO A 103 -10.50 -19.61 -0.05
C PRO A 103 -9.61 -20.00 1.13
N VAL A 104 -8.87 -21.10 1.06
CA VAL A 104 -7.90 -21.49 2.10
C VAL A 104 -6.77 -20.49 2.16
N VAL A 105 -6.23 -20.09 1.01
CA VAL A 105 -5.17 -19.07 0.93
C VAL A 105 -5.68 -17.73 1.43
N ALA A 106 -6.87 -17.31 1.00
CA ALA A 106 -7.48 -16.05 1.45
C ALA A 106 -7.69 -16.02 2.98
N ASN A 107 -8.07 -17.15 3.59
CA ASN A 107 -8.16 -17.24 5.05
C ASN A 107 -6.79 -17.16 5.73
N ILE A 108 -5.76 -17.79 5.19
CA ILE A 108 -4.39 -17.67 5.71
C ILE A 108 -3.92 -16.21 5.68
N MET A 109 -4.16 -15.50 4.57
CA MET A 109 -3.83 -14.08 4.44
C MET A 109 -4.56 -13.22 5.47
N TRP A 110 -5.83 -13.54 5.77
CA TRP A 110 -6.57 -12.90 6.85
C TRP A 110 -5.93 -13.14 8.23
N GLU A 111 -5.57 -14.38 8.58
CA GLU A 111 -4.91 -14.69 9.86
C GLU A 111 -3.56 -13.96 10.01
N GLN A 112 -2.87 -13.76 8.90
CA GLN A 112 -1.60 -13.02 8.86
C GLN A 112 -1.76 -11.51 9.03
N ALA A 113 -2.99 -10.97 9.04
CA ALA A 113 -3.24 -9.54 9.15
C ALA A 113 -4.05 -9.16 10.40
N ILE A 114 -4.92 -10.04 10.91
CA ILE A 114 -5.85 -9.66 11.99
C ILE A 114 -5.17 -9.14 13.27
N PHE A 115 -3.93 -9.57 13.55
CA PHE A 115 -3.19 -9.11 14.72
C PHE A 115 -2.78 -7.63 14.69
N ILE A 116 -2.93 -6.93 13.55
CA ILE A 116 -2.67 -5.48 13.49
C ILE A 116 -3.68 -4.68 14.33
N ASN A 117 -4.89 -5.23 14.52
CA ASN A 117 -5.84 -4.64 15.45
C ASN A 117 -5.39 -5.03 16.87
N PRO A 118 -4.98 -4.06 17.70
CA PRO A 118 -4.43 -4.35 19.04
C PRO A 118 -5.49 -4.85 20.03
N GLU A 119 -6.78 -4.78 19.67
CA GLU A 119 -7.87 -5.23 20.53
C GLU A 119 -7.82 -6.75 20.79
N PRO A 120 -7.95 -7.20 22.04
CA PRO A 120 -8.02 -8.63 22.36
C PRO A 120 -9.17 -9.31 21.62
N ASN A 121 -8.88 -10.43 20.94
CA ASN A 121 -9.85 -11.19 20.14
C ASN A 121 -10.51 -10.37 19.01
N ALA A 122 -9.76 -9.43 18.42
CA ALA A 122 -10.22 -8.66 17.26
C ALA A 122 -10.79 -9.56 16.16
N THR A 123 -11.94 -9.16 15.62
CA THR A 123 -12.64 -9.85 14.52
C THR A 123 -12.63 -9.05 13.22
N PHE A 124 -12.10 -7.83 13.27
CA PHE A 124 -11.93 -6.94 12.15
C PHE A 124 -10.65 -6.11 12.28
N PHE A 125 -10.20 -5.47 11.21
CA PHE A 125 -9.24 -4.37 11.25
C PHE A 125 -9.64 -3.26 10.28
N THR A 126 -8.93 -2.13 10.28
CA THR A 126 -9.09 -1.06 9.28
C THR A 126 -7.84 -0.93 8.42
N LEU A 127 -7.96 -0.40 7.21
CA LEU A 127 -6.79 -0.13 6.37
C LEU A 127 -5.82 0.86 7.02
N ASP A 128 -6.30 1.76 7.87
CA ASP A 128 -5.45 2.69 8.61
C ASP A 128 -4.61 1.99 9.68
N GLN A 129 -5.12 0.94 10.31
CA GLN A 129 -4.34 0.14 11.27
C GLN A 129 -3.13 -0.56 10.62
N LEU A 130 -3.15 -0.78 9.30
CA LEU A 130 -1.98 -1.28 8.58
C LEU A 130 -0.82 -0.27 8.56
N ASN A 131 -1.06 1.01 8.83
CA ASN A 131 -0.05 2.07 8.78
C ASN A 131 0.90 2.05 10.00
N VAL A 132 0.61 1.23 11.02
CA VAL A 132 1.43 1.16 12.24
C VAL A 132 2.77 0.50 11.94
N HIS A 133 3.84 1.28 12.12
CA HIS A 133 5.20 0.84 11.83
C HIS A 133 5.65 -0.32 12.71
N ASN A 134 6.36 -1.28 12.10
CA ASN A 134 6.94 -2.47 12.74
C ASN A 134 5.96 -3.50 13.31
N ILE A 135 4.69 -3.48 12.88
CA ILE A 135 3.71 -4.54 13.16
C ILE A 135 3.56 -5.45 11.94
N LEU A 136 3.10 -4.88 10.83
CA LEU A 136 3.08 -5.52 9.51
C LEU A 136 3.79 -4.64 8.47
N GLU A 137 3.54 -3.32 8.52
CA GLU A 137 4.32 -2.32 7.78
C GLU A 137 5.79 -2.33 8.21
N HIS A 138 6.67 -2.15 7.23
CA HIS A 138 8.11 -2.24 7.41
C HIS A 138 8.90 -1.34 6.45
N ASP A 139 10.15 -1.08 6.84
CA ASP A 139 11.13 -0.36 6.03
C ASP A 139 11.44 -1.06 4.70
N ALA A 140 12.09 -0.35 3.79
CA ALA A 140 12.49 -0.84 2.46
C ALA A 140 11.30 -1.33 1.61
N SER A 141 10.16 -0.65 1.74
CA SER A 141 9.01 -0.82 0.86
C SER A 141 9.34 -0.47 -0.59
N LEU A 142 8.67 -1.12 -1.56
CA LEU A 142 8.90 -0.89 -3.00
C LEU A 142 8.44 0.50 -3.46
N SER A 143 7.40 1.04 -2.84
CA SER A 143 6.74 2.27 -3.29
C SER A 143 6.37 3.23 -2.16
N ARG A 144 6.71 2.92 -0.91
CA ARG A 144 6.45 3.76 0.27
C ARG A 144 7.76 4.19 0.90
N SER A 145 7.77 5.38 1.50
CA SER A 145 8.92 5.85 2.29
C SER A 145 9.02 5.04 3.59
N ASP A 146 10.21 4.95 4.18
CA ASP A 146 10.33 4.41 5.54
C ASP A 146 9.65 5.35 6.55
N ALA A 147 9.11 4.80 7.65
CA ALA A 147 8.34 5.56 8.64
C ALA A 147 9.13 6.71 9.27
N LEU A 148 10.45 6.58 9.41
CA LEU A 148 11.33 7.65 9.91
C LEU A 148 11.14 8.97 9.14
N PHE A 149 10.82 8.90 7.84
CA PHE A 149 10.69 10.07 6.97
C PHE A 149 9.26 10.65 6.92
N GLY A 150 8.34 10.13 7.76
CA GLY A 150 7.04 10.72 8.04
C GLY A 150 5.84 9.96 7.46
N ASN A 151 5.84 9.62 6.17
CA ASN A 151 4.71 8.92 5.53
C ASN A 151 5.14 7.56 4.94
N ASN A 152 4.68 6.49 5.59
CA ASN A 152 4.99 5.09 5.27
C ASN A 152 3.88 4.34 4.50
N HIS A 153 2.79 4.99 4.13
CA HIS A 153 1.62 4.29 3.58
C HIS A 153 1.09 4.88 2.28
N VAL A 154 1.27 6.18 2.05
CA VAL A 154 0.93 6.81 0.77
C VAL A 154 1.97 6.45 -0.28
N PHE A 155 1.51 6.15 -1.49
CA PHE A 155 2.38 5.92 -2.64
C PHE A 155 3.36 7.08 -2.85
N ASN A 156 4.64 6.75 -3.00
CA ASN A 156 5.72 7.70 -3.24
C ASN A 156 6.39 7.38 -4.59
N GLN A 157 6.14 8.24 -5.58
CA GLN A 157 6.69 8.08 -6.93
C GLN A 157 8.22 8.02 -6.93
N SER A 158 8.90 8.90 -6.18
CA SER A 158 10.36 8.93 -6.14
C SER A 158 10.94 7.65 -5.57
N VAL A 159 10.31 7.07 -4.55
CA VAL A 159 10.72 5.75 -4.03
C VAL A 159 10.48 4.67 -5.09
N PHE A 160 9.29 4.63 -5.68
CA PHE A 160 8.93 3.61 -6.66
C PHE A 160 9.79 3.67 -7.92
N ASP A 161 10.19 4.87 -8.36
CA ASP A 161 11.11 5.06 -9.48
C ASP A 161 12.46 4.38 -9.22
N THR A 162 12.96 4.38 -7.98
CA THR A 162 14.19 3.65 -7.64
C THR A 162 14.05 2.13 -7.78
N THR A 163 12.87 1.58 -7.49
CA THR A 163 12.57 0.17 -7.72
C THR A 163 12.47 -0.14 -9.22
N LYS A 164 11.76 0.71 -9.98
CA LYS A 164 11.52 0.52 -11.41
C LYS A 164 12.78 0.58 -12.28
N VAL A 165 13.89 1.14 -11.80
CA VAL A 165 15.18 1.14 -12.54
C VAL A 165 15.59 -0.28 -12.96
N PHE A 166 15.27 -1.29 -12.16
CA PHE A 166 15.62 -2.69 -12.45
C PHE A 166 14.60 -3.40 -13.35
N TRP A 167 13.45 -2.77 -13.64
CA TRP A 167 12.36 -3.33 -14.43
C TRP A 167 12.48 -2.87 -15.89
N THR A 168 13.50 -3.36 -16.58
CA THR A 168 13.88 -2.96 -17.94
C THR A 168 13.19 -3.73 -19.07
N LYS A 169 12.45 -4.80 -18.77
CA LYS A 169 11.76 -5.64 -19.76
C LYS A 169 10.25 -5.40 -19.73
N GLU A 170 9.56 -5.65 -20.84
CA GLU A 170 8.08 -5.62 -20.88
C GLU A 170 7.46 -6.70 -19.99
N THR A 171 8.07 -7.89 -19.98
CA THR A 171 7.74 -9.00 -19.09
C THR A 171 8.85 -9.14 -18.05
N LEU A 172 8.50 -8.92 -16.79
CA LEU A 172 9.44 -9.00 -15.67
C LEU A 172 9.55 -10.43 -15.18
N ASP A 173 10.78 -10.87 -14.92
CA ASP A 173 11.08 -12.12 -14.22
C ASP A 173 11.33 -11.86 -12.72
N ALA A 174 11.43 -12.95 -11.96
CA ALA A 174 11.72 -12.91 -10.53
C ALA A 174 13.01 -12.15 -10.17
N ASN A 175 14.03 -12.17 -11.03
CA ASN A 175 15.27 -11.43 -10.78
C ASN A 175 15.03 -9.92 -10.81
N GLN A 176 14.23 -9.42 -11.75
CA GLN A 176 13.95 -7.98 -11.83
C GLN A 176 13.14 -7.47 -10.64
N LEU A 177 12.19 -8.28 -10.14
CA LEU A 177 11.45 -7.96 -8.92
C LEU A 177 12.38 -7.98 -7.69
N ALA A 178 13.18 -9.04 -7.53
CA ALA A 178 14.10 -9.20 -6.41
C ALA A 178 15.17 -8.11 -6.37
N MET A 179 15.77 -7.75 -7.51
CA MET A 179 16.77 -6.68 -7.59
C MET A 179 16.21 -5.33 -7.10
N GLY A 180 14.97 -5.01 -7.47
CA GLY A 180 14.28 -3.82 -6.97
C GLY A 180 14.18 -3.82 -5.44
N LYS A 181 13.82 -4.95 -4.82
CA LYS A 181 13.74 -5.07 -3.37
C LYS A 181 15.11 -4.99 -2.69
N VAL A 182 16.09 -5.73 -3.17
CA VAL A 182 17.44 -5.73 -2.60
C VAL A 182 18.03 -4.33 -2.64
N PHE A 183 17.83 -3.60 -3.75
CA PHE A 183 18.25 -2.20 -3.83
C PHE A 183 17.53 -1.33 -2.79
N ARG A 184 16.21 -1.47 -2.63
CA ARG A 184 15.45 -0.74 -1.61
C ARG A 184 15.95 -1.04 -0.19
N GLN A 185 16.28 -2.29 0.13
CA GLN A 185 16.87 -2.69 1.42
C GLN A 185 18.23 -2.03 1.66
N VAL A 186 19.11 -2.00 0.64
CA VAL A 186 20.43 -1.35 0.74
C VAL A 186 20.28 0.16 0.94
N VAL A 187 19.45 0.82 0.14
CA VAL A 187 19.22 2.27 0.25
C VAL A 187 18.64 2.61 1.62
N SER A 188 17.53 1.96 2.00
CA SER A 188 16.87 2.16 3.29
C SER A 188 17.86 1.99 4.45
N LYS A 189 18.61 0.87 4.49
CA LYS A 189 19.64 0.64 5.52
C LYS A 189 20.76 1.69 5.52
N SER A 190 21.11 2.26 4.37
CA SER A 190 22.17 3.27 4.27
C SER A 190 21.73 4.67 4.67
N THR A 191 20.44 4.99 4.58
CA THR A 191 19.90 6.34 4.81
C THR A 191 19.03 6.45 6.06
N ASN A 192 18.51 5.34 6.56
CA ASN A 192 17.66 5.26 7.75
C ASN A 192 18.48 4.70 8.93
N PRO A 193 18.91 5.54 9.89
CA PRO A 193 19.64 5.08 11.08
C PRO A 193 18.81 4.17 12.01
N GLU A 194 17.49 4.13 11.85
CA GLU A 194 16.56 3.28 12.61
C GLU A 194 16.11 2.04 11.83
N TYR A 195 16.75 1.76 10.68
CA TYR A 195 16.38 0.67 9.78
C TYR A 195 16.13 -0.65 10.51
N LYS A 196 14.92 -1.20 10.35
CA LYS A 196 14.52 -2.47 10.93
C LYS A 196 13.88 -3.38 9.89
N PHE A 197 14.59 -4.46 9.59
CA PHE A 197 14.14 -5.48 8.66
C PHE A 197 14.50 -6.86 9.19
N THR A 198 13.54 -7.49 9.88
CA THR A 198 13.75 -8.77 10.58
C THR A 198 13.54 -9.97 9.65
N ALA A 199 13.91 -11.17 10.10
CA ALA A 199 13.63 -12.40 9.35
C ALA A 199 12.13 -12.63 9.10
N ASN A 200 11.26 -12.23 10.04
CA ASN A 200 9.82 -12.31 9.85
C ASN A 200 9.34 -11.35 8.76
N VAL A 201 9.90 -10.14 8.73
CA VAL A 201 9.62 -9.13 7.70
C VAL A 201 10.12 -9.60 6.33
N GLU A 202 11.30 -10.24 6.25
CA GLU A 202 11.78 -10.85 5.01
C GLU A 202 10.80 -11.89 4.47
N ASN A 203 10.33 -12.82 5.30
CA ASN A 203 9.36 -13.83 4.87
C ASN A 203 8.05 -13.21 4.36
N PHE A 204 7.57 -12.16 5.00
CA PHE A 204 6.40 -11.42 4.54
C PHE A 204 6.68 -10.73 3.19
N SER A 205 7.81 -10.03 3.07
CA SER A 205 8.14 -9.28 1.86
C SER A 205 8.44 -10.13 0.64
N LEU A 206 8.91 -11.37 0.83
CA LEU A 206 8.99 -12.37 -0.24
C LEU A 206 7.60 -12.68 -0.81
N GLY A 207 6.56 -12.74 0.03
CA GLY A 207 5.17 -12.88 -0.41
C GLY A 207 4.67 -11.67 -1.18
N GLU A 208 5.01 -10.45 -0.73
CA GLU A 208 4.68 -9.20 -1.44
C GLU A 208 5.27 -9.16 -2.85
N LEU A 209 6.51 -9.64 -3.02
CA LEU A 209 7.18 -9.73 -4.31
C LEU A 209 6.68 -10.87 -5.19
N ALA A 210 6.13 -11.94 -4.59
CA ALA A 210 5.47 -12.99 -5.34
C ALA A 210 4.10 -12.54 -5.89
N ALA A 211 3.40 -11.65 -5.17
CA ALA A 211 2.05 -11.21 -5.55
C ALA A 211 1.94 -10.65 -6.98
N PRO A 212 2.88 -9.83 -7.51
CA PRO A 212 2.86 -9.42 -8.91
C PRO A 212 2.80 -10.56 -9.93
N ILE A 213 3.54 -11.65 -9.69
CA ILE A 213 3.52 -12.85 -10.55
C ILE A 213 2.19 -13.59 -10.40
N LEU A 214 1.73 -13.77 -9.16
CA LEU A 214 0.50 -14.50 -8.85
C LEU A 214 -0.74 -13.82 -9.44
N ILE A 215 -0.78 -12.49 -9.42
CA ILE A 215 -1.99 -11.71 -9.75
C ILE A 215 -1.97 -11.20 -11.19
N PHE A 216 -0.83 -10.68 -11.67
CA PHE A 216 -0.73 -9.97 -12.96
C PHE A 216 0.15 -10.71 -13.98
N GLY A 217 0.38 -12.01 -13.79
CA GLY A 217 1.43 -12.73 -14.48
C GLY A 217 1.12 -14.17 -14.84
N ASP A 218 2.15 -14.82 -15.38
CA ASP A 218 2.20 -16.25 -15.62
C ASP A 218 2.96 -16.90 -14.46
N ILE A 219 2.20 -17.60 -13.61
CA ILE A 219 2.71 -18.28 -12.41
C ILE A 219 3.73 -19.36 -12.78
N ALA A 220 3.48 -20.13 -13.84
CA ALA A 220 4.35 -21.23 -14.24
C ALA A 220 5.68 -20.72 -14.82
N ALA A 221 5.63 -19.62 -15.58
CA ALA A 221 6.82 -18.96 -16.08
C ALA A 221 7.56 -18.14 -15.01
N GLY A 222 6.89 -17.79 -13.90
CA GLY A 222 7.46 -16.93 -12.87
C GLY A 222 7.65 -15.49 -13.36
N THR A 223 6.72 -15.00 -14.19
CA THR A 223 6.83 -13.70 -14.85
C THR A 223 5.56 -12.88 -14.74
N CYS A 224 5.64 -11.56 -14.95
CA CYS A 224 4.51 -10.65 -14.87
C CYS A 224 4.63 -9.45 -15.82
N ASN A 225 3.50 -8.86 -16.19
CA ASN A 225 3.47 -7.72 -17.11
C ASN A 225 3.89 -6.43 -16.41
N ARG A 226 4.97 -5.79 -16.89
CA ARG A 226 5.51 -4.56 -16.31
C ARG A 226 4.50 -3.42 -16.29
N ALA A 227 3.78 -3.21 -17.40
CA ALA A 227 2.85 -2.08 -17.52
C ALA A 227 1.68 -2.22 -16.54
N MET A 228 1.15 -3.43 -16.37
CA MET A 228 0.10 -3.72 -15.39
C MET A 228 0.56 -3.40 -13.97
N ILE A 229 1.76 -3.85 -13.57
CA ILE A 229 2.27 -3.64 -12.21
C ILE A 229 2.53 -2.16 -11.94
N ILE A 230 3.14 -1.45 -12.89
CA ILE A 230 3.37 -0.01 -12.75
C ILE A 230 2.05 0.73 -12.57
N SER A 231 1.07 0.47 -13.45
CA SER A 231 -0.25 1.10 -13.37
C SER A 231 -0.96 0.76 -12.04
N PHE A 232 -0.86 -0.49 -11.58
CA PHE A 232 -1.44 -0.92 -10.30
C PHE A 232 -0.85 -0.16 -9.11
N PHE A 233 0.47 -0.03 -9.02
CA PHE A 233 1.10 0.71 -7.91
C PHE A 233 0.77 2.21 -7.95
N GLU A 234 0.77 2.81 -9.15
CA GLU A 234 0.58 4.26 -9.32
C GLU A 234 -0.88 4.68 -9.15
N ASN A 235 -1.84 3.81 -9.47
CA ASN A 235 -3.27 4.16 -9.50
C ASN A 235 -4.13 3.42 -8.47
N GLU A 236 -3.58 2.38 -7.81
CA GLU A 236 -4.33 1.49 -6.90
C GLU A 236 -5.68 1.08 -7.52
N ARG A 237 -5.56 0.55 -8.74
CA ARG A 237 -6.64 0.16 -9.65
C ARG A 237 -6.26 -1.15 -10.34
N LEU A 238 -7.25 -2.03 -10.53
CA LEU A 238 -7.08 -3.21 -11.38
C LEU A 238 -6.91 -2.75 -12.84
N PRO A 239 -5.80 -3.07 -13.53
CA PRO A 239 -5.46 -2.47 -14.82
C PRO A 239 -6.18 -3.19 -15.99
N VAL A 240 -7.52 -3.17 -15.96
CA VAL A 240 -8.40 -3.82 -16.94
C VAL A 240 -8.23 -3.23 -18.35
N ASP A 241 -7.91 -1.95 -18.43
CA ASP A 241 -7.55 -1.22 -19.65
C ASP A 241 -6.23 -1.69 -20.27
N LEU A 242 -5.35 -2.31 -19.48
CA LEU A 242 -4.13 -2.97 -19.94
C LEU A 242 -4.34 -4.48 -20.19
N GLY A 243 -5.58 -4.96 -20.12
CA GLY A 243 -5.94 -6.37 -20.37
C GLY A 243 -5.88 -7.27 -19.15
N PHE A 244 -5.92 -6.71 -17.92
CA PHE A 244 -5.97 -7.52 -16.71
C PHE A 244 -7.21 -8.42 -16.71
N VAL A 245 -6.96 -9.71 -16.49
CA VAL A 245 -7.95 -10.70 -16.12
C VAL A 245 -7.38 -11.49 -14.95
N LYS A 246 -8.22 -11.83 -13.97
CA LYS A 246 -7.82 -12.70 -12.86
C LYS A 246 -7.41 -14.09 -13.38
N GLN A 247 -6.61 -14.81 -12.60
CA GLN A 247 -6.16 -16.16 -12.95
C GLN A 247 -7.36 -17.06 -13.30
N ALA A 248 -7.23 -17.86 -14.36
CA ALA A 248 -8.33 -18.74 -14.79
C ALA A 248 -8.63 -19.85 -13.78
N SER A 249 -7.60 -20.33 -13.09
CA SER A 249 -7.68 -21.29 -11.98
C SER A 249 -7.38 -20.59 -10.65
N PRO A 250 -7.94 -21.05 -9.52
CA PRO A 250 -7.65 -20.47 -8.23
C PRO A 250 -6.15 -20.47 -7.90
N ILE A 251 -5.67 -19.38 -7.31
CA ILE A 251 -4.30 -19.27 -6.79
C ILE A 251 -4.23 -20.06 -5.48
N ILE A 252 -3.52 -21.20 -5.51
CA ILE A 252 -3.43 -22.13 -4.38
C ILE A 252 -2.14 -21.94 -3.57
N LEU A 253 -2.10 -22.49 -2.36
CA LEU A 253 -0.99 -22.34 -1.42
C LEU A 253 0.35 -22.78 -2.01
N ASP A 254 0.39 -23.90 -2.74
CA ASP A 254 1.62 -24.40 -3.35
C ASP A 254 2.22 -23.41 -4.36
N GLN A 255 1.38 -22.70 -5.12
CA GLN A 255 1.82 -21.67 -6.05
C GLN A 255 2.39 -20.46 -5.31
N VAL A 256 1.75 -20.03 -4.21
CA VAL A 256 2.25 -18.94 -3.37
C VAL A 256 3.64 -19.32 -2.82
N LEU A 257 3.77 -20.50 -2.23
CA LEU A 257 5.03 -20.97 -1.65
C LEU A 257 6.14 -21.13 -2.71
N ALA A 258 5.82 -21.72 -3.86
CA ALA A 258 6.78 -21.89 -4.95
C ALA A 258 7.24 -20.54 -5.52
N THR A 259 6.33 -19.58 -5.68
CA THR A 259 6.65 -18.25 -6.22
C THR A 259 7.45 -17.44 -5.20
N SER A 260 7.11 -17.47 -3.91
CA SER A 260 7.91 -16.84 -2.86
C SER A 260 9.32 -17.44 -2.79
N LYS A 261 9.46 -18.76 -2.96
CA LYS A 261 10.77 -19.42 -3.04
C LYS A 261 11.57 -18.96 -4.27
N LEU A 262 10.91 -18.84 -5.43
CA LEU A 262 11.53 -18.34 -6.65
C LEU A 262 12.12 -16.92 -6.44
N ILE A 263 11.36 -16.03 -5.80
CA ILE A 263 11.85 -14.70 -5.41
C ILE A 263 13.01 -14.80 -4.42
N ALA A 264 12.90 -15.66 -3.40
CA ALA A 264 13.94 -15.82 -2.39
C ALA A 264 15.26 -16.29 -3.00
N ASP A 265 15.20 -17.20 -3.97
CA ASP A 265 16.38 -17.65 -4.70
C ASP A 265 16.97 -16.53 -5.58
N ALA A 266 16.11 -15.74 -6.23
CA ALA A 266 16.52 -14.59 -7.06
C ALA A 266 17.13 -13.43 -6.24
N ALA A 267 16.72 -13.28 -4.97
CA ALA A 267 17.24 -12.27 -4.06
C ALA A 267 18.62 -12.64 -3.46
N LYS A 268 19.08 -13.88 -3.61
CA LYS A 268 20.37 -14.32 -3.06
C LYS A 268 21.53 -13.59 -3.74
N LEU A 269 22.29 -12.86 -2.93
CA LEU A 269 23.56 -12.27 -3.34
C LEU A 269 24.74 -13.25 -3.30
N ILE A 270 24.57 -14.39 -2.63
CA ILE A 270 25.60 -15.43 -2.51
C ILE A 270 25.30 -16.52 -3.54
N THR A 271 26.22 -16.73 -4.48
CA THR A 271 26.14 -17.80 -5.48
C THR A 271 26.87 -19.06 -5.00
N PRO A 272 26.40 -20.27 -5.36
CA PRO A 272 27.13 -21.50 -5.09
C PRO A 272 28.56 -21.44 -5.64
N SER A 273 29.52 -22.06 -4.96
CA SER A 273 30.84 -22.29 -5.53
C SER A 273 30.72 -23.23 -6.72
N ASP A 274 31.37 -22.89 -7.85
CA ASP A 274 31.52 -23.80 -8.99
C ASP A 274 32.35 -25.02 -8.53
N ASN A 275 31.71 -26.07 -7.99
CA ASN A 275 32.38 -27.34 -7.64
C ASN A 275 32.68 -28.18 -8.90
N SER A 276 33.25 -27.57 -9.94
CA SER A 276 33.80 -28.32 -11.06
C SER A 276 34.98 -27.56 -11.69
N THR A 277 36.17 -28.10 -11.48
CA THR A 277 37.34 -27.91 -12.36
C THR A 277 36.95 -27.99 -13.85
N GLU A 278 35.93 -28.78 -14.17
CA GLU A 278 35.32 -28.92 -15.50
C GLU A 278 34.75 -27.61 -16.09
N THR A 279 34.09 -26.76 -15.30
CA THR A 279 33.50 -25.50 -15.80
C THR A 279 34.58 -24.44 -16.07
N ALA A 280 35.64 -24.43 -15.26
CA ALA A 280 36.81 -23.59 -15.51
C ALA A 280 37.55 -24.01 -16.79
N HIS A 281 37.70 -25.32 -17.03
CA HIS A 281 38.28 -25.85 -18.27
C HIS A 281 37.43 -25.53 -19.51
N LYS A 282 36.09 -25.65 -19.42
CA LYS A 282 35.18 -25.27 -20.51
C LYS A 282 35.21 -23.77 -20.80
N ARG A 283 35.17 -22.90 -19.77
CA ARG A 283 35.28 -21.43 -19.95
C ARG A 283 36.64 -21.04 -20.57
N ARG A 284 37.73 -21.73 -20.19
CA ARG A 284 39.07 -21.52 -20.78
C ARG A 284 39.14 -22.01 -22.22
N ALA A 285 38.54 -23.16 -22.54
CA ALA A 285 38.47 -23.69 -23.90
C ALA A 285 37.66 -22.76 -24.83
N ILE A 286 36.53 -22.23 -24.36
CA ILE A 286 35.71 -21.27 -25.12
C ILE A 286 36.48 -19.95 -25.33
N LYS A 287 37.15 -19.41 -24.31
CA LYS A 287 38.00 -18.22 -24.45
C LYS A 287 39.13 -18.42 -25.46
N ASN A 288 39.75 -19.60 -25.48
CA ASN A 288 40.80 -19.92 -26.44
C ASN A 288 40.22 -20.06 -27.86
N ALA A 289 39.10 -20.75 -28.05
CA ALA A 289 38.45 -20.88 -29.36
C ALA A 289 38.02 -19.52 -29.95
N ILE A 290 37.51 -18.61 -29.12
CA ILE A 290 37.16 -17.25 -29.54
C ILE A 290 38.42 -16.46 -29.93
N ARG A 291 39.52 -16.64 -29.19
CA ARG A 291 40.80 -15.98 -29.49
C ARG A 291 41.42 -16.50 -30.80
N ASP A 292 41.33 -17.80 -31.05
CA ASP A 292 41.83 -18.43 -32.28
C ASP A 292 41.01 -18.02 -33.52
N LEU A 293 39.70 -17.81 -33.35
CA LEU A 293 38.83 -17.24 -34.39
C LEU A 293 39.23 -15.80 -34.78
N HIS A 294 39.73 -15.00 -33.84
CA HIS A 294 40.18 -13.62 -34.13
C HIS A 294 41.59 -13.56 -34.74
N ILE A 295 42.40 -14.61 -34.59
CA ILE A 295 43.73 -14.71 -35.20
C ILE A 295 43.64 -15.31 -36.61
N GLY A 296 42.67 -16.20 -36.87
CA GLY A 296 42.46 -16.83 -38.17
C GLY A 296 41.90 -15.93 -39.27
N SER A 297 41.34 -14.75 -38.95
CA SER A 297 40.83 -13.79 -39.95
C SER A 297 41.87 -12.79 -40.44
N GLY A 298 43.12 -12.89 -39.98
CA GLY A 298 44.20 -11.93 -40.28
C GLY A 298 45.18 -12.36 -41.37
N MET A 299 44.86 -13.36 -42.20
CA MET A 299 45.81 -13.81 -43.23
C MET A 299 45.10 -14.26 -44.52
N THR A 300 44.82 -13.31 -45.41
CA THR A 300 45.03 -13.48 -46.85
C THR A 300 45.09 -12.10 -47.51
N LEU A 301 46.15 -11.92 -48.31
CA LEU A 301 46.39 -10.80 -49.24
C LEU A 301 45.29 -10.73 -50.32
#